data_AF-A0A359IGZ5-F1
#
_entry.id   AF-A0A359IGZ5-F1
#
_cell.length_a   1.000
_cell.length_b   1.000
_cell.length_c   1.000
_cell.angle_alpha   90.00
_cell.angle_beta   90.00
_cell.angle_gamma   90.00
#
_symmetry.space_group_name_H-M   'P 1'
#
loop_
_entity.id
_entity.type
_entity.pdbx_description
1 polymer ?
#
loop_
_entity_poly.entity_id
_entity_poly.type
_entity_poly.pdbx_seq_one_letter_code
_entity_poly.pdbx_strand_id
1 'polypeptide(L)'
;MNKKLMLSLSYIFGALLLLINTPIIVNFIINNFIQDPNPAILDKNFISSIQLLVGMGLTILGLFLLIKLLDYKDTKKTKQGTSYMAEVEELKSLLGDDGFVIAKDIKLALKTSYEHVAIIGPTGCGKSSSFFMPNLLELNGEVSAVVSDPKGELHDQTKEHLETLGYNIIKLEPFDAFMRYNPILIAEDDTELKEIAQLIMINGNKSYELGTGGSSGNTEWLSMSEPLLAAALIYVKRKGKRKDMKEVKDIVINKDFNEMMKTFSEVPEAMQEFMMFAQSKGAEKTMSGIKVTLANALKLFNDKKMQVFVETPYKKVDEDGVIKLVPQVQFLFHPKILRDIPTVLFICVPERKSQFAMPLMSVFYSQLLNKCM
;
A
#
# COMPACT_ATOMS: atom_id res chain seq x y z
N MET A 1 12.16 49.67 15.56
CA MET A 1 11.72 49.19 16.90
C MET A 1 10.28 48.71 16.78
N ASN A 2 10.00 47.45 17.11
CA ASN A 2 8.70 46.79 16.86
C ASN A 2 7.54 47.58 17.49
N LYS A 3 6.47 47.91 16.75
CA LYS A 3 5.30 48.64 17.28
C LYS A 3 4.75 48.01 18.57
N LYS A 4 4.85 46.68 18.69
CA LYS A 4 4.45 45.90 19.88
C LYS A 4 5.36 46.15 21.11
N LEU A 5 6.68 46.31 20.91
CA LEU A 5 7.63 46.63 21.98
C LEU A 5 7.41 48.05 22.52
N MET A 6 7.11 49.00 21.62
CA MET A 6 6.71 50.35 22.04
C MET A 6 5.40 50.32 22.83
N LEU A 7 4.44 49.47 22.46
CA LEU A 7 3.19 49.32 23.19
C LEU A 7 3.42 48.76 24.60
N SER A 8 4.20 47.68 24.76
CA SER A 8 4.50 47.10 26.10
C SER A 8 5.28 48.08 26.99
N LEU A 9 6.26 48.79 26.43
CA LEU A 9 7.00 49.84 27.14
C LEU A 9 6.09 51.01 27.52
N SER A 10 5.10 51.38 26.68
CA SER A 10 4.13 52.43 26.99
C SER A 10 3.19 52.07 28.15
N TYR A 11 2.81 50.80 28.30
CA TYR A 11 2.02 50.33 29.45
C TYR A 11 2.82 50.35 30.76
N ILE A 12 4.08 49.89 30.72
CA ILE A 12 4.98 49.93 31.88
C ILE A 12 5.27 51.37 32.28
N PHE A 13 5.56 52.24 31.31
CA PHE A 13 5.82 53.66 31.54
C PHE A 13 4.57 54.39 32.01
N GLY A 14 3.39 54.09 31.45
CA GLY A 14 2.10 54.64 31.89
C GLY A 14 1.74 54.25 33.32
N ALA A 15 2.03 53.00 33.73
CA ALA A 15 1.86 52.54 35.11
C ALA A 15 2.77 53.32 36.07
N LEU A 16 4.03 53.55 35.68
CA LEU A 16 4.99 54.33 36.45
C LEU A 16 4.55 55.80 36.56
N LEU A 17 4.07 56.38 35.46
CA LEU A 17 3.63 57.78 35.39
C LEU A 17 2.36 58.02 36.23
N LEU A 18 1.45 57.04 36.25
CA LEU A 18 0.29 57.04 37.13
C LEU A 18 0.70 56.98 38.59
N LEU A 19 1.64 56.10 38.96
CA LEU A 19 2.17 56.01 40.34
C LEU A 19 2.87 57.30 40.81
N ILE A 20 3.48 58.07 39.89
CA ILE A 20 4.21 59.31 40.22
C ILE A 20 3.25 60.53 40.31
N ASN A 21 2.28 60.64 39.39
CA ASN A 21 1.41 61.83 39.27
C ASN A 21 0.06 61.72 40.00
N THR A 22 -0.17 60.62 40.70
CA THR A 22 -1.39 60.36 41.47
C THR A 22 -1.80 61.45 42.47
N PRO A 23 -0.89 62.12 43.22
CA PRO A 23 -1.29 63.20 44.12
C PRO A 23 -1.92 64.38 43.38
N ILE A 24 -1.46 64.66 42.15
CA ILE A 24 -1.91 65.78 41.33
C ILE A 24 -3.25 65.46 40.66
N ILE A 25 -3.40 64.25 40.11
CA ILE A 25 -4.63 63.81 39.43
C ILE A 25 -5.80 63.70 40.42
N VAL A 26 -5.53 63.16 41.61
CA VAL A 26 -6.54 63.04 42.68
C VAL A 26 -6.95 64.42 43.20
N ASN A 27 -6.00 65.34 43.41
CA ASN A 27 -6.33 66.73 43.78
C ASN A 27 -7.15 67.43 42.68
N PHE A 28 -6.84 67.20 41.40
CA PHE A 28 -7.56 67.80 40.29
C PHE A 28 -8.99 67.28 40.15
N ILE A 29 -9.21 65.97 40.33
CA ILE A 29 -10.55 65.36 40.23
C ILE A 29 -11.39 65.74 41.45
N ILE A 30 -10.82 65.69 42.67
CA ILE A 30 -11.53 66.06 43.90
C ILE A 30 -11.92 67.54 43.90
N ASN A 31 -11.01 68.45 43.51
CA ASN A 31 -11.31 69.88 43.44
C ASN A 31 -12.32 70.25 42.35
N ASN A 32 -12.45 69.45 41.28
CA ASN A 32 -13.45 69.68 40.23
C ASN A 32 -14.82 69.04 40.53
N PHE A 33 -14.87 67.99 41.37
CA PHE A 33 -16.12 67.31 41.73
C PHE A 33 -16.78 67.84 43.00
N ILE A 34 -15.99 68.39 43.93
CA ILE A 34 -16.49 68.87 45.23
C ILE A 34 -16.39 70.40 45.24
N GLN A 35 -17.41 71.11 44.75
CA GLN A 35 -17.62 72.53 45.05
C GLN A 35 -18.19 72.67 46.48
N ASP A 36 -17.48 72.16 47.49
CA ASP A 36 -17.91 72.19 48.89
C ASP A 36 -16.81 72.86 49.73
N PRO A 37 -17.10 73.86 50.60
CA PRO A 37 -16.09 74.57 51.37
C PRO A 37 -15.38 73.72 52.43
N ASN A 38 -15.79 72.46 52.63
CA ASN A 38 -15.16 71.55 53.59
C ASN A 38 -15.14 70.11 53.05
N PRO A 39 -14.08 69.70 52.33
CA PRO A 39 -14.06 68.41 51.66
C PRO A 39 -13.93 67.28 52.69
N ALA A 40 -14.76 66.24 52.57
CA ALA A 40 -14.51 64.96 53.24
C ALA A 40 -13.19 64.41 52.70
N ILE A 41 -12.12 64.53 53.48
CA ILE A 41 -10.79 64.05 53.13
C ILE A 41 -10.87 62.52 53.11
N LEU A 42 -11.05 61.94 51.93
CA LEU A 42 -10.80 60.51 51.71
C LEU A 42 -9.41 60.20 52.28
N ASP A 43 -9.33 59.25 53.22
CA ASP A 43 -8.11 58.93 53.94
C ASP A 43 -6.96 58.72 52.93
N LYS A 44 -5.87 59.48 53.10
CA LYS A 44 -4.68 59.38 52.25
C LYS A 44 -4.20 57.93 52.15
N ASN A 45 -4.39 57.15 53.21
CA ASN A 45 -4.04 55.73 53.24
C ASN A 45 -4.93 54.89 52.31
N PHE A 46 -6.23 55.18 52.23
CA PHE A 46 -7.16 54.48 51.34
C PHE A 46 -6.88 54.77 49.86
N ILE A 47 -6.64 56.04 49.53
CA ILE A 47 -6.26 56.47 48.17
C ILE A 47 -4.94 55.80 47.74
N SER A 48 -3.94 55.76 48.64
CA SER A 48 -2.66 55.12 48.36
C SER A 48 -2.77 53.61 48.11
N SER A 49 -3.72 52.95 48.78
CA SER A 49 -3.94 51.49 48.65
C SER A 49 -4.55 51.10 47.30
N ILE A 50 -5.55 51.85 46.82
CA ILE A 50 -6.15 51.61 45.49
C ILE A 50 -5.13 51.85 44.37
N GLN A 51 -4.26 52.85 44.52
CA GLN A 51 -3.20 53.15 43.56
C GLN A 51 -2.15 52.05 43.46
N LEU A 52 -1.74 51.51 44.61
CA LEU A 52 -0.84 50.38 44.65
C LEU A 52 -1.45 49.19 43.88
N LEU A 53 -2.74 48.93 44.07
CA LEU A 53 -3.44 47.81 43.44
C LEU A 53 -3.56 47.97 41.91
N VAL A 54 -3.94 49.17 41.44
CA VAL A 54 -4.02 49.47 39.99
C VAL A 54 -2.63 49.48 39.35
N GLY A 55 -1.62 50.04 40.03
CA GLY A 55 -0.23 50.04 39.57
C GLY A 55 0.37 48.64 39.50
N MET A 56 0.10 47.78 40.48
CA MET A 56 0.46 46.37 40.45
C MET A 56 -0.26 45.65 39.29
N GLY A 57 -1.54 45.92 39.07
CA GLY A 57 -2.29 45.33 37.96
C GLY A 57 -1.70 45.68 36.58
N LEU A 58 -1.38 46.96 36.34
CA LEU A 58 -0.80 47.41 35.07
C LEU A 58 0.64 46.90 34.86
N THR A 59 1.44 46.81 35.94
CA THR A 59 2.79 46.25 35.86
C THR A 59 2.76 44.75 35.57
N ILE A 60 1.87 43.98 36.21
CA ILE A 60 1.66 42.56 35.92
C ILE A 60 1.20 42.35 34.47
N LEU A 61 0.24 43.16 33.99
CA LEU A 61 -0.23 43.10 32.60
C LEU A 61 0.89 43.42 31.60
N GLY A 62 1.67 44.47 31.89
CA GLY A 62 2.84 44.85 31.10
C GLY A 62 3.90 43.75 31.06
N LEU A 63 4.18 43.12 32.20
CA LEU A 63 5.13 42.01 32.32
C LEU A 63 4.64 40.78 31.56
N PHE A 64 3.35 40.44 31.66
CA PHE A 64 2.72 39.34 30.93
C PHE A 64 2.80 39.55 29.41
N LEU A 65 2.49 40.75 28.94
CA LEU A 65 2.63 41.12 27.52
C LEU A 65 4.09 41.08 27.06
N LEU A 66 5.02 41.52 27.90
CA LEU A 66 6.46 41.46 27.63
C LEU A 66 6.95 40.01 27.53
N ILE A 67 6.53 39.14 28.46
CA ILE A 67 6.82 37.70 28.41
C ILE A 67 6.27 37.10 27.11
N LYS A 68 5.01 37.37 26.73
CA LYS A 68 4.48 36.92 25.44
C LYS A 68 5.21 37.49 24.22
N LEU A 69 5.83 38.66 24.34
CA LEU A 69 6.62 39.30 23.28
C LEU A 69 8.03 38.72 23.19
N LEU A 70 8.63 38.38 24.32
CA LEU A 70 9.94 37.73 24.40
C LEU A 70 9.85 36.25 24.01
N ASP A 71 8.72 35.61 24.34
CA ASP A 71 8.37 34.25 23.93
C ASP A 71 7.77 34.20 22.51
N TYR A 72 7.55 35.37 21.88
CA TYR A 72 7.28 35.47 20.45
C TYR A 72 8.56 35.14 19.69
N LYS A 73 8.88 33.85 19.62
CA LYS A 73 9.77 33.34 18.59
C LYS A 73 9.09 33.63 17.26
N ASP A 74 9.72 34.49 16.45
CA ASP A 74 9.36 34.66 15.05
C ASP A 74 9.73 33.37 14.32
N THR A 75 8.98 32.29 14.56
CA THR A 75 9.07 31.04 13.81
C THR A 75 8.38 31.27 12.48
N LYS A 76 8.89 32.23 11.69
CA LYS A 76 8.67 32.18 10.25
C LYS A 76 9.31 30.88 9.80
N LYS A 77 8.48 29.84 9.72
CA LYS A 77 8.87 28.55 9.18
C LYS A 77 9.57 28.80 7.87
N THR A 78 10.79 28.30 7.75
CA THR A 78 11.58 28.46 6.55
C THR A 78 10.82 27.80 5.40
N LYS A 79 10.15 28.63 4.59
CA LYS A 79 9.42 28.15 3.42
C LYS A 79 10.44 27.77 2.36
N GLN A 80 10.34 26.55 1.85
CA GLN A 80 11.06 26.06 0.69
C GLN A 80 10.05 26.02 -0.46
N GLY A 81 9.89 27.16 -1.15
CA GLY A 81 8.81 27.36 -2.13
C GLY A 81 7.43 27.42 -1.47
N THR A 82 6.52 26.55 -1.90
CA THR A 82 5.18 26.38 -1.30
C THR A 82 5.18 25.45 -0.09
N SER A 83 6.30 24.77 0.19
CA SER A 83 6.42 23.78 1.28
C SER A 83 7.09 24.36 2.52
N TYR A 84 6.83 23.77 3.68
CA TYR A 84 7.47 24.09 4.95
C TYR A 84 7.49 22.85 5.85
N MET A 85 8.37 22.82 6.85
CA MET A 85 8.36 21.75 7.84
C MET A 85 7.18 21.94 8.80
N ALA A 86 6.24 21.00 8.76
CA ALA A 86 5.06 20.97 9.62
C ALA A 86 5.43 20.44 11.01
N GLU A 87 4.78 20.98 12.05
CA GLU A 87 4.77 20.38 13.38
C GLU A 87 3.66 19.31 13.43
N VAL A 88 3.77 18.37 14.37
CA VAL A 88 2.76 17.29 14.52
C VAL A 88 1.34 17.86 14.73
N GLU A 89 1.22 19.01 15.39
CA GLU A 89 -0.06 19.68 15.63
C GLU A 89 -0.76 20.14 14.33
N GLU A 90 0.00 20.46 13.28
CA GLU A 90 -0.55 20.83 11.97
C GLU A 90 -0.96 19.62 11.14
N LEU A 91 -0.48 18.42 11.50
CA LEU A 91 -0.84 17.18 10.83
C LEU A 91 -2.13 16.56 11.40
N LYS A 92 -2.76 17.17 12.43
CA LYS A 92 -3.97 16.63 13.10
C LYS A 92 -5.09 16.22 12.15
N SER A 93 -5.23 16.86 10.99
CA SER A 93 -6.25 16.49 9.99
C SER A 93 -5.97 15.16 9.28
N LEU A 94 -4.72 14.68 9.32
CA LEU A 94 -4.27 13.42 8.72
C LEU A 94 -4.19 12.29 9.75
N LEU A 95 -4.15 12.62 11.04
CA LEU A 95 -3.94 11.67 12.13
C LEU A 95 -5.26 11.04 12.60
N GLY A 96 -5.17 9.81 13.10
CA GLY A 96 -6.26 9.04 13.67
C GLY A 96 -5.72 7.88 14.53
N ASP A 97 -6.58 6.96 14.91
CA ASP A 97 -6.26 5.79 15.76
C ASP A 97 -6.45 4.45 15.05
N ASP A 98 -6.84 4.47 13.77
CA ASP A 98 -7.36 3.32 13.02
C ASP A 98 -6.64 3.04 11.68
N GLY A 99 -5.74 3.92 11.23
CA GLY A 99 -5.00 3.77 9.97
C GLY A 99 -3.54 3.29 10.10
N PHE A 100 -2.69 3.65 9.15
CA PHE A 100 -1.27 3.23 9.17
C PHE A 100 -0.46 3.93 10.27
N VAL A 101 0.35 3.15 10.99
CA VAL A 101 1.40 3.66 11.87
C VAL A 101 2.58 4.15 11.02
N ILE A 102 2.89 5.44 11.11
CA ILE A 102 3.95 6.08 10.32
C ILE A 102 5.17 6.47 11.15
N ALA A 103 5.00 6.66 12.46
CA ALA A 103 6.08 6.86 13.41
C ALA A 103 5.63 6.45 14.82
N LYS A 104 6.56 6.52 15.78
CA LYS A 104 6.23 6.32 17.19
C LYS A 104 5.14 7.30 17.62
N ASP A 105 4.03 6.78 18.13
CA ASP A 105 2.86 7.55 18.59
C ASP A 105 2.18 8.40 17.50
N ILE A 106 2.44 8.10 16.20
CA ILE A 106 1.82 8.80 15.07
C ILE A 106 1.17 7.78 14.14
N LYS A 107 -0.16 7.81 14.09
CA LYS A 107 -1.00 6.96 13.24
C LYS A 107 -1.87 7.84 12.35
N LEU A 108 -1.99 7.46 11.09
CA LEU A 108 -2.88 8.09 10.14
C LEU A 108 -4.32 7.71 10.46
N ALA A 109 -5.27 8.56 10.07
CA ALA A 109 -6.67 8.16 10.01
C ALA A 109 -6.86 7.12 8.90
N LEU A 110 -7.81 6.20 9.07
CA LEU A 110 -8.13 5.18 8.07
C LEU A 110 -8.49 5.80 6.71
N LYS A 111 -9.27 6.89 6.71
CA LYS A 111 -9.61 7.61 5.48
C LYS A 111 -8.38 8.10 4.71
N THR A 112 -7.40 8.67 5.43
CA THR A 112 -6.13 9.11 4.84
C THR A 112 -5.29 7.93 4.36
N SER A 113 -5.38 6.79 5.05
CA SER A 113 -4.66 5.56 4.68
C SER A 113 -5.12 4.97 3.33
N TYR A 114 -6.35 5.27 2.89
CA TYR A 114 -6.83 4.89 1.55
C TYR A 114 -6.20 5.69 0.41
N GLU A 115 -5.51 6.81 0.69
CA GLU A 115 -4.78 7.59 -0.34
C GLU A 115 -3.41 6.99 -0.69
N HIS A 116 -3.08 5.83 -0.10
CA HIS A 116 -1.82 5.12 -0.21
C HIS A 116 -0.63 5.80 0.49
N VAL A 117 0.36 5.00 0.87
CA VAL A 117 1.59 5.46 1.54
C VAL A 117 2.79 5.02 0.72
N ALA A 118 3.68 5.97 0.40
CA ALA A 118 4.96 5.70 -0.25
C ALA A 118 6.11 5.86 0.74
N ILE A 119 6.94 4.83 0.88
CA ILE A 119 8.09 4.82 1.79
C ILE A 119 9.36 4.72 0.98
N ILE A 120 10.22 5.72 1.13
CA ILE A 120 11.45 5.85 0.38
C ILE A 120 12.62 5.80 1.36
N GLY A 121 13.51 4.84 1.17
CA GLY A 121 14.71 4.72 1.98
C GLY A 121 15.66 3.66 1.44
N PRO A 122 16.98 3.80 1.66
CA PRO A 122 17.97 2.85 1.19
C PRO A 122 17.80 1.47 1.86
N THR A 123 18.45 0.45 1.32
CA THR A 123 18.52 -0.87 1.95
C THR A 123 19.14 -0.75 3.35
N GLY A 124 18.57 -1.44 4.34
CA GLY A 124 19.07 -1.41 5.72
C GLY A 124 18.60 -0.22 6.56
N CYS A 125 17.80 0.72 6.03
CA CYS A 125 17.28 1.85 6.82
C CYS A 125 16.13 1.50 7.79
N GLY A 126 15.78 0.21 7.92
CA GLY A 126 14.73 -0.24 8.83
C GLY A 126 13.30 -0.17 8.27
N LYS A 127 13.07 -0.23 6.95
CA LYS A 127 11.70 -0.24 6.38
C LYS A 127 10.82 -1.36 6.97
N SER A 128 11.37 -2.58 7.03
CA SER A 128 10.68 -3.75 7.61
C SER A 128 10.36 -3.53 9.09
N SER A 129 11.36 -3.17 9.89
CA SER A 129 11.25 -3.02 11.35
C SER A 129 10.44 -1.81 11.81
N SER A 130 10.51 -0.70 11.07
CA SER A 130 9.95 0.59 11.51
C SER A 130 8.60 0.90 10.88
N PHE A 131 8.19 0.21 9.81
CA PHE A 131 6.89 0.41 9.18
C PHE A 131 6.12 -0.89 9.00
N PHE A 132 6.63 -1.87 8.27
CA PHE A 132 5.85 -3.05 7.92
C PHE A 132 5.47 -3.91 9.14
N MET A 133 6.43 -4.22 10.01
CA MET A 133 6.17 -5.02 11.21
C MET A 133 5.20 -4.32 12.17
N PRO A 134 5.39 -3.03 12.57
CA PRO A 134 4.42 -2.34 13.40
C PRO A 134 3.00 -2.36 12.82
N ASN A 135 2.85 -2.09 11.52
CA ASN A 135 1.53 -2.10 10.89
C ASN A 135 0.88 -3.48 10.83
N LEU A 136 1.66 -4.56 10.71
CA LEU A 136 1.14 -5.92 10.81
C LEU A 136 0.72 -6.27 12.23
N LEU A 137 1.51 -5.87 13.23
CA LEU A 137 1.21 -6.14 14.64
C LEU A 137 0.02 -5.33 15.17
N GLU A 138 -0.27 -4.19 14.55
CA GLU A 138 -1.40 -3.30 14.88
C GLU A 138 -2.69 -3.65 14.10
N LEU A 139 -2.68 -4.71 13.30
CA LEU A 139 -3.92 -5.23 12.70
C LEU A 139 -4.90 -5.66 13.80
N ASN A 140 -6.20 -5.47 13.55
CA ASN A 140 -7.23 -5.61 14.57
C ASN A 140 -8.14 -6.86 14.40
N GLY A 141 -7.87 -7.69 13.40
CA GLY A 141 -8.70 -8.88 13.10
C GLY A 141 -9.85 -8.62 12.12
N GLU A 142 -10.05 -7.38 11.67
CA GLU A 142 -11.19 -7.03 10.80
C GLU A 142 -10.80 -6.90 9.32
N VAL A 143 -9.55 -6.53 9.04
CA VAL A 143 -9.06 -6.28 7.68
C VAL A 143 -8.06 -7.34 7.23
N SER A 144 -8.25 -7.88 6.03
CA SER A 144 -7.27 -8.74 5.39
C SER A 144 -6.07 -7.93 4.90
N ALA A 145 -4.89 -8.55 4.90
CA ALA A 145 -3.65 -7.92 4.45
C ALA A 145 -2.94 -8.81 3.43
N VAL A 146 -2.37 -8.19 2.39
CA VAL A 146 -1.47 -8.86 1.45
C VAL A 146 -0.09 -8.25 1.57
N VAL A 147 0.89 -9.09 1.84
CA VAL A 147 2.26 -8.70 2.21
C VAL A 147 3.24 -9.31 1.22
N SER A 148 3.86 -8.45 0.40
CA SER A 148 5.00 -8.84 -0.42
C SER A 148 6.24 -8.97 0.45
N ASP A 149 6.63 -10.20 0.78
CA ASP A 149 7.72 -10.52 1.71
C ASP A 149 8.76 -11.42 1.03
N PRO A 150 9.66 -10.88 0.19
CA PRO A 150 10.62 -11.68 -0.59
C PRO A 150 11.51 -12.61 0.25
N LYS A 151 11.72 -12.30 1.53
CA LYS A 151 12.59 -13.05 2.44
C LYS A 151 11.83 -13.94 3.42
N GLY A 152 10.53 -13.73 3.60
CA GLY A 152 9.73 -14.39 4.62
C GLY A 152 9.92 -13.82 6.03
N GLU A 153 10.67 -12.72 6.19
CA GLU A 153 11.04 -12.19 7.51
C GLU A 153 9.84 -11.57 8.24
N LEU A 154 8.89 -10.99 7.50
CA LEU A 154 7.68 -10.41 8.08
C LEU A 154 6.75 -11.53 8.55
N HIS A 155 6.59 -12.57 7.73
CA HIS A 155 5.84 -13.77 8.13
C HIS A 155 6.42 -14.36 9.42
N ASP A 156 7.71 -14.67 9.44
CA ASP A 156 8.35 -15.39 10.54
C ASP A 156 8.28 -14.61 11.86
N GLN A 157 8.28 -13.28 11.81
CA GLN A 157 8.24 -12.43 13.00
C GLN A 157 6.83 -12.04 13.45
N THR A 158 5.82 -12.10 12.58
CA THR A 158 4.47 -11.59 12.90
C THR A 158 3.39 -12.65 12.95
N LYS A 159 3.60 -13.84 12.37
CA LYS A 159 2.53 -14.85 12.23
C LYS A 159 1.88 -15.23 13.57
N GLU A 160 2.67 -15.43 14.63
CA GLU A 160 2.14 -15.96 15.90
C GLU A 160 1.19 -14.94 16.53
N HIS A 161 1.56 -13.65 16.49
CA HIS A 161 0.70 -12.57 16.95
C HIS A 161 -0.58 -12.48 16.11
N LEU A 162 -0.47 -12.53 14.78
CA LEU A 162 -1.64 -12.48 13.89
C LEU A 162 -2.59 -13.67 14.11
N GLU A 163 -2.06 -14.86 14.37
CA GLU A 163 -2.87 -16.05 14.73
C GLU A 163 -3.62 -15.83 16.05
N THR A 164 -3.02 -15.18 17.05
CA THR A 164 -3.73 -14.85 18.31
C THR A 164 -4.90 -13.88 18.11
N LEU A 165 -4.84 -13.06 17.07
CA LEU A 165 -5.92 -12.17 16.65
C LEU A 165 -6.99 -12.86 15.79
N GLY A 166 -6.84 -14.17 15.53
CA GLY A 166 -7.81 -14.96 14.78
C GLY A 166 -7.66 -14.88 13.26
N TYR A 167 -6.55 -14.33 12.75
CA TYR A 167 -6.31 -14.29 11.31
C TYR A 167 -6.06 -15.68 10.73
N ASN A 168 -6.63 -15.91 9.54
CA ASN A 168 -6.18 -16.99 8.67
C ASN A 168 -4.84 -16.59 8.03
N ILE A 169 -3.76 -17.32 8.32
CA ILE A 169 -2.42 -17.01 7.79
C ILE A 169 -2.13 -17.89 6.57
N ILE A 170 -1.83 -17.25 5.44
CA ILE A 170 -1.47 -17.95 4.20
C ILE A 170 -0.08 -17.50 3.78
N LYS A 171 0.81 -18.46 3.56
CA LYS A 171 2.13 -18.24 2.97
C LYS A 171 2.20 -18.86 1.59
N LEU A 172 2.38 -18.02 0.56
CA LEU A 172 2.59 -18.46 -0.83
C LEU A 172 4.07 -18.38 -1.19
N GLU A 173 4.65 -19.55 -1.46
CA GLU A 173 6.03 -19.73 -1.86
C GLU A 173 6.09 -20.50 -3.18
N PRO A 174 6.15 -19.84 -4.35
CA PRO A 174 6.13 -20.55 -5.63
C PRO A 174 7.21 -21.63 -5.72
N PHE A 175 8.42 -21.35 -5.21
CA PHE A 175 9.57 -22.26 -5.28
C PHE A 175 9.65 -23.28 -4.14
N ASP A 176 8.72 -23.24 -3.19
CA ASP A 176 8.61 -24.20 -2.09
C ASP A 176 7.15 -24.38 -1.71
N ALA A 177 6.37 -24.78 -2.71
CA ALA A 177 4.93 -24.71 -2.66
C ALA A 177 4.35 -25.70 -1.64
N PHE A 178 3.94 -25.19 -0.47
CA PHE A 178 2.99 -25.84 0.42
C PHE A 178 1.55 -25.54 -0.02
N MET A 179 1.23 -24.26 -0.17
CA MET A 179 0.00 -23.79 -0.81
C MET A 179 0.13 -23.79 -2.33
N ARG A 180 -0.99 -23.78 -3.04
CA ARG A 180 -1.10 -23.85 -4.49
C ARG A 180 -1.88 -22.67 -5.02
N TYR A 181 -1.59 -22.27 -6.24
CA TYR A 181 -2.31 -21.22 -6.94
C TYR A 181 -2.42 -21.60 -8.40
N ASN A 182 -3.64 -21.78 -8.90
CA ASN A 182 -3.88 -22.10 -10.30
C ASN A 182 -4.66 -20.96 -10.99
N PRO A 183 -4.02 -20.21 -11.91
CA PRO A 183 -4.67 -19.07 -12.57
C PRO A 183 -5.87 -19.48 -13.44
N ILE A 184 -5.87 -20.70 -14.00
CA ILE A 184 -6.93 -21.22 -14.88
C ILE A 184 -8.23 -21.46 -14.09
N LEU A 185 -8.10 -21.89 -12.83
CA LEU A 185 -9.25 -22.16 -11.97
C LEU A 185 -9.88 -20.88 -11.42
N ILE A 186 -9.05 -19.85 -11.15
CA ILE A 186 -9.49 -18.56 -10.61
C ILE A 186 -10.17 -17.69 -11.67
N ALA A 187 -9.78 -17.83 -12.94
CA ALA A 187 -10.45 -17.13 -14.02
C ALA A 187 -11.96 -17.43 -13.99
N GLU A 188 -12.84 -16.47 -14.20
CA GLU A 188 -14.30 -16.71 -14.22
C GLU A 188 -14.83 -16.90 -15.64
N ASP A 189 -14.27 -16.15 -16.59
CA ASP A 189 -14.69 -16.13 -17.98
C ASP A 189 -13.50 -16.23 -18.96
N ASP A 190 -13.82 -16.19 -20.26
CA ASP A 190 -12.83 -16.25 -21.33
C ASP A 190 -12.02 -14.97 -21.48
N THR A 191 -12.53 -13.84 -20.99
CA THR A 191 -11.81 -12.55 -21.02
C THR A 191 -10.64 -12.63 -20.06
N GLU A 192 -10.85 -13.10 -18.84
CA GLU A 192 -9.78 -13.29 -17.85
C GLU A 192 -8.73 -14.31 -18.33
N LEU A 193 -9.15 -15.36 -19.06
CA LEU A 193 -8.20 -16.30 -19.67
C LEU A 193 -7.34 -15.67 -20.77
N LYS A 194 -7.89 -14.76 -21.57
CA LYS A 194 -7.13 -14.01 -22.59
C LYS A 194 -6.16 -13.04 -21.93
N GLU A 195 -6.57 -12.35 -20.87
CA GLU A 195 -5.68 -11.50 -20.07
C GLU A 195 -4.51 -12.30 -19.46
N ILE A 196 -4.77 -13.50 -18.94
CA ILE A 196 -3.73 -14.43 -18.48
C ILE A 196 -2.76 -14.74 -19.62
N ALA A 197 -3.28 -15.08 -20.82
CA ALA A 197 -2.45 -15.37 -21.98
C ALA A 197 -1.53 -14.19 -22.32
N GLN A 198 -2.09 -12.99 -22.39
CA GLN A 198 -1.37 -11.76 -22.70
C GLN A 198 -0.27 -11.47 -21.67
N LEU A 199 -0.61 -11.53 -20.37
CA LEU A 199 0.34 -11.30 -19.28
C LEU A 199 1.49 -12.32 -19.30
N ILE A 200 1.21 -13.60 -19.54
CA ILE A 200 2.23 -14.64 -19.66
C ILE A 200 3.12 -14.39 -20.88
N MET A 201 2.55 -14.03 -22.03
CA MET A 201 3.32 -13.77 -23.25
C MET A 201 4.30 -12.60 -23.07
N ILE A 202 3.82 -11.47 -22.54
CA ILE A 202 4.62 -10.27 -22.33
C ILE A 202 5.70 -10.52 -21.28
N ASN A 203 5.32 -11.00 -20.10
CA ASN A 203 6.26 -11.14 -18.99
C ASN A 203 7.19 -12.35 -19.16
N GLY A 204 6.70 -13.41 -19.81
CA GLY A 204 7.48 -14.60 -20.18
C GLY A 204 8.66 -14.28 -21.08
N ASN A 205 8.41 -13.60 -22.20
CA ASN A 205 9.47 -13.21 -23.11
C ASN A 205 10.40 -12.17 -22.49
N LYS A 206 9.87 -11.17 -21.77
CA LYS A 206 10.70 -10.20 -21.03
C LYS A 206 11.60 -10.86 -19.99
N SER A 207 11.11 -11.87 -19.28
CA SER A 207 11.90 -12.69 -18.35
C SER A 207 13.06 -13.41 -19.07
N TYR A 208 12.77 -13.98 -20.24
CA TYR A 208 13.78 -14.64 -21.07
C TYR A 208 14.85 -13.67 -21.59
N GLU A 209 14.45 -12.49 -22.05
CA GLU A 209 15.36 -11.43 -22.52
C GLU A 209 16.32 -10.99 -21.41
N LEU A 210 15.77 -10.65 -20.23
CA LEU A 210 16.57 -10.25 -19.06
C LEU A 210 17.57 -11.34 -18.65
N GLY A 211 17.20 -12.62 -18.78
CA GLY A 211 18.07 -13.74 -18.43
C GLY A 211 19.13 -14.09 -19.47
N THR A 212 18.97 -13.68 -20.73
CA THR A 212 19.89 -14.02 -21.84
C THR A 212 20.65 -12.82 -22.38
N GLY A 213 20.29 -11.60 -21.98
CA GLY A 213 20.87 -10.36 -22.50
C GLY A 213 20.49 -10.06 -23.96
N GLY A 214 19.54 -10.82 -24.54
CA GLY A 214 19.07 -10.62 -25.90
C GLY A 214 17.85 -9.71 -25.98
N SER A 215 17.68 -9.02 -27.10
CA SER A 215 16.37 -8.46 -27.51
C SER A 215 15.62 -9.52 -28.30
N SER A 216 14.52 -10.05 -27.77
CA SER A 216 13.61 -10.89 -28.56
C SER A 216 12.67 -9.97 -29.36
N GLY A 217 13.17 -9.48 -30.49
CA GLY A 217 12.32 -8.89 -31.52
C GLY A 217 11.25 -9.90 -31.95
N ASN A 218 9.97 -9.67 -31.64
CA ASN A 218 9.11 -8.67 -32.29
C ASN A 218 7.76 -8.67 -31.57
N THR A 219 7.22 -7.49 -31.31
CA THR A 219 5.81 -7.30 -30.91
C THR A 219 4.85 -8.10 -31.80
N GLU A 220 5.16 -8.26 -33.09
CA GLU A 220 4.39 -9.09 -34.03
C GLU A 220 4.29 -10.56 -33.62
N TRP A 221 5.38 -11.21 -33.19
CA TRP A 221 5.36 -12.62 -32.79
C TRP A 221 4.56 -12.82 -31.50
N LEU A 222 4.60 -11.85 -30.59
CA LEU A 222 3.79 -11.87 -29.38
C LEU A 222 2.30 -11.80 -29.72
N SER A 223 1.91 -10.86 -30.58
CA SER A 223 0.53 -10.71 -31.03
C SER A 223 0.02 -11.93 -31.82
N MET A 224 0.90 -12.63 -32.55
CA MET A 224 0.54 -13.90 -33.21
C MET A 224 0.43 -15.06 -32.22
N SER A 225 1.23 -15.08 -31.16
CA SER A 225 1.27 -16.19 -30.20
C SER A 225 0.16 -16.14 -29.15
N GLU A 226 -0.30 -14.94 -28.80
CA GLU A 226 -1.31 -14.73 -27.76
C GLU A 226 -2.63 -15.48 -28.02
N PRO A 227 -3.28 -15.40 -29.21
CA PRO A 227 -4.54 -16.09 -29.44
C PRO A 227 -4.39 -17.62 -29.37
N LEU A 228 -3.22 -18.16 -29.76
CA LEU A 228 -2.95 -19.60 -29.62
C LEU A 228 -2.85 -20.02 -28.16
N LEU A 229 -2.20 -19.22 -27.32
CA LEU A 229 -2.13 -19.48 -25.88
C LEU A 229 -3.50 -19.35 -25.21
N ALA A 230 -4.28 -18.34 -25.61
CA ALA A 230 -5.66 -18.15 -25.14
C ALA A 230 -6.55 -19.35 -25.50
N ALA A 231 -6.51 -19.83 -26.74
CA ALA A 231 -7.22 -21.03 -27.18
C ALA A 231 -6.89 -22.24 -26.29
N ALA A 232 -5.60 -22.44 -25.99
CA ALA A 232 -5.16 -23.53 -25.12
C ALA A 232 -5.66 -23.38 -23.67
N LEU A 233 -5.62 -22.17 -23.10
CA LEU A 233 -6.15 -21.90 -21.76
C LEU A 233 -7.66 -22.17 -21.67
N ILE A 234 -8.43 -21.68 -22.66
CA ILE A 234 -9.89 -21.89 -22.77
C ILE A 234 -10.23 -23.37 -22.87
N TYR A 235 -9.52 -24.11 -23.73
CA TYR A 235 -9.68 -25.55 -23.86
C TYR A 235 -9.35 -26.27 -22.55
N VAL A 236 -8.20 -25.98 -21.94
CA VAL A 236 -7.74 -26.64 -20.72
C VAL A 236 -8.69 -26.39 -19.55
N LYS A 237 -9.25 -25.19 -19.41
CA LYS A 237 -10.26 -24.90 -18.39
C LYS A 237 -11.50 -25.80 -18.52
N ARG A 238 -12.05 -25.88 -19.74
CA ARG A 238 -13.32 -26.58 -20.02
C ARG A 238 -13.16 -28.11 -20.11
N LYS A 239 -12.13 -28.59 -20.82
CA LYS A 239 -11.95 -29.99 -21.22
C LYS A 239 -10.59 -30.60 -20.85
N GLY A 240 -9.66 -29.80 -20.32
CA GLY A 240 -8.34 -30.29 -19.90
C GLY A 240 -8.44 -31.40 -18.86
N LYS A 241 -7.51 -32.35 -18.94
CA LYS A 241 -7.39 -33.48 -18.02
C LYS A 241 -6.76 -33.07 -16.69
N ARG A 242 -5.67 -32.31 -16.74
CA ARG A 242 -4.94 -31.80 -15.57
C ARG A 242 -5.41 -30.40 -15.18
N LYS A 243 -5.91 -29.62 -16.14
CA LYS A 243 -6.36 -28.23 -15.94
C LYS A 243 -5.24 -27.33 -15.39
N ASP A 244 -4.00 -27.56 -15.81
CA ASP A 244 -2.81 -26.85 -15.33
C ASP A 244 -2.05 -26.20 -16.50
N MET A 245 -1.10 -25.31 -16.17
CA MET A 245 -0.25 -24.64 -17.17
C MET A 245 0.66 -25.61 -17.92
N LYS A 246 0.92 -26.79 -17.37
CA LYS A 246 1.70 -27.83 -18.04
C LYS A 246 0.91 -28.40 -19.23
N GLU A 247 -0.39 -28.64 -19.06
CA GLU A 247 -1.26 -29.13 -20.14
C GLU A 247 -1.41 -28.08 -21.24
N VAL A 248 -1.56 -26.81 -20.87
CA VAL A 248 -1.53 -25.69 -21.81
C VAL A 248 -0.25 -25.73 -22.64
N LYS A 249 0.92 -25.84 -21.98
CA LYS A 249 2.22 -25.94 -22.64
C LYS A 249 2.33 -27.17 -23.55
N ASP A 250 1.90 -28.34 -23.08
CA ASP A 250 1.97 -29.58 -23.85
C ASP A 250 1.14 -29.47 -25.14
N ILE A 251 -0.01 -28.80 -25.09
CA ILE A 251 -0.84 -28.55 -26.27
C ILE A 251 -0.11 -27.64 -27.26
N VAL A 252 0.33 -26.44 -26.85
CA VAL A 252 0.85 -25.45 -27.79
C VAL A 252 2.26 -25.76 -28.32
N ILE A 253 3.07 -26.51 -27.55
CA ILE A 253 4.44 -26.86 -27.95
C ILE A 253 4.46 -28.19 -28.72
N ASN A 254 3.80 -29.23 -28.21
CA ASN A 254 4.02 -30.58 -28.72
C ASN A 254 3.05 -30.98 -29.83
N LYS A 255 1.82 -30.44 -29.87
CA LYS A 255 0.85 -30.78 -30.92
C LYS A 255 1.13 -30.01 -32.22
N ASP A 256 0.88 -30.63 -33.36
CA ASP A 256 0.92 -29.94 -34.65
C ASP A 256 -0.36 -29.13 -34.92
N PHE A 257 -0.41 -28.41 -36.04
CA PHE A 257 -1.55 -27.55 -36.40
C PHE A 257 -2.86 -28.34 -36.54
N ASN A 258 -2.83 -29.52 -37.15
CA ASN A 258 -4.01 -30.35 -37.37
C ASN A 258 -4.51 -30.99 -36.07
N GLU A 259 -3.58 -31.45 -35.23
CA GLU A 259 -3.88 -31.96 -33.90
C GLU A 259 -4.47 -30.87 -32.99
N MET A 260 -3.93 -29.65 -33.04
CA MET A 260 -4.49 -28.50 -32.32
C MET A 260 -5.89 -28.15 -32.84
N MET A 261 -6.09 -28.09 -34.15
CA MET A 261 -7.40 -27.83 -34.76
C MET A 261 -8.44 -28.86 -34.30
N LYS A 262 -8.10 -30.15 -34.33
CA LYS A 262 -8.96 -31.23 -33.83
C LYS A 262 -9.28 -31.03 -32.34
N THR A 263 -8.27 -30.73 -31.52
CA THR A 263 -8.42 -30.52 -30.08
C THR A 263 -9.35 -29.35 -29.78
N PHE A 264 -9.10 -28.19 -30.38
CA PHE A 264 -9.86 -26.97 -30.11
C PHE A 264 -11.26 -26.99 -30.71
N SER A 265 -11.52 -27.81 -31.73
CA SER A 265 -12.87 -27.99 -32.29
C SER A 265 -13.89 -28.52 -31.27
N GLU A 266 -13.44 -29.16 -30.18
CA GLU A 266 -14.31 -29.63 -29.10
C GLU A 266 -14.90 -28.50 -28.25
N VAL A 267 -14.33 -27.28 -28.34
CA VAL A 267 -14.71 -26.10 -27.56
C VAL A 267 -14.83 -24.90 -28.51
N PRO A 268 -16.04 -24.44 -28.85
CA PRO A 268 -16.25 -23.37 -29.83
C PRO A 268 -15.44 -22.09 -29.56
N GLU A 269 -15.34 -21.67 -28.29
CA GLU A 269 -14.62 -20.46 -27.88
C GLU A 269 -13.10 -20.63 -28.04
N ALA A 270 -12.57 -21.83 -27.79
CA ALA A 270 -11.16 -22.14 -28.03
C ALA A 270 -10.87 -22.17 -29.54
N MET A 271 -11.78 -22.75 -30.32
CA MET A 271 -11.70 -22.77 -31.77
C MET A 271 -11.72 -21.37 -32.37
N GLN A 272 -12.52 -20.45 -31.82
CA GLN A 272 -12.56 -19.06 -32.26
C GLN A 272 -11.20 -18.37 -32.10
N GLU A 273 -10.57 -18.49 -30.93
CA GLU A 273 -9.22 -17.94 -30.69
C GLU A 273 -8.16 -18.61 -31.58
N PHE A 274 -8.26 -19.93 -31.77
CA PHE A 274 -7.39 -20.66 -32.69
C PHE A 274 -7.55 -20.22 -34.15
N MET A 275 -8.77 -19.85 -34.57
CA MET A 275 -9.01 -19.31 -35.90
C MET A 275 -8.44 -17.90 -36.06
N MET A 276 -8.49 -17.05 -35.04
CA MET A 276 -7.80 -15.76 -35.05
C MET A 276 -6.29 -15.95 -35.21
N PHE A 277 -5.72 -16.93 -34.51
CA PHE A 277 -4.34 -17.36 -34.72
C PHE A 277 -4.09 -17.81 -36.17
N ALA A 278 -4.91 -18.73 -36.69
CA ALA A 278 -4.74 -19.31 -38.03
C ALA A 278 -4.88 -18.29 -39.17
N GLN A 279 -5.69 -17.25 -38.97
CA GLN A 279 -5.88 -16.16 -39.93
C GLN A 279 -4.70 -15.17 -39.96
N SER A 280 -3.81 -15.19 -38.96
CA SER A 280 -2.60 -14.38 -39.01
C SER A 280 -1.72 -14.82 -40.18
N LYS A 281 -1.18 -13.86 -40.95
CA LYS A 281 -0.55 -14.12 -42.26
C LYS A 281 0.54 -15.18 -42.17
N GLY A 282 0.27 -16.35 -42.74
CA GLY A 282 1.22 -17.44 -42.81
C GLY A 282 1.48 -18.15 -41.49
N ALA A 283 0.56 -18.07 -40.50
CA ALA A 283 0.69 -18.71 -39.18
C ALA A 283 1.13 -20.17 -39.24
N GLU A 284 0.59 -20.94 -40.20
CA GLU A 284 0.97 -22.34 -40.41
C GLU A 284 2.44 -22.46 -40.88
N LYS A 285 2.87 -21.58 -41.79
CA LYS A 285 4.25 -21.53 -42.32
C LYS A 285 5.25 -20.96 -41.31
N THR A 286 4.79 -20.14 -40.37
CA THR A 286 5.60 -19.49 -39.33
C THR A 286 5.44 -20.13 -37.95
N MET A 287 4.71 -21.26 -37.87
CA MET A 287 4.42 -22.00 -36.65
C MET A 287 5.68 -22.30 -35.83
N SER A 288 6.79 -22.65 -36.48
CA SER A 288 8.06 -22.92 -35.79
C SER A 288 8.56 -21.71 -35.01
N GLY A 289 8.43 -20.50 -35.56
CA GLY A 289 8.80 -19.26 -34.86
C GLY A 289 7.87 -18.95 -33.69
N ILE A 290 6.56 -19.09 -33.91
CA ILE A 290 5.53 -18.89 -32.87
C ILE A 290 5.73 -19.86 -31.70
N LYS A 291 6.02 -21.14 -31.99
CA LYS A 291 6.35 -22.13 -30.97
C LYS A 291 7.61 -21.79 -30.18
N VAL A 292 8.63 -21.18 -30.78
CA VAL A 292 9.81 -20.69 -30.05
C VAL A 292 9.42 -19.56 -29.10
N THR A 293 8.62 -18.59 -29.56
CA THR A 293 8.12 -17.49 -28.73
C THR A 293 7.25 -18.00 -27.55
N LEU A 294 6.39 -18.98 -27.80
CA LEU A 294 5.60 -19.65 -26.76
C LEU A 294 6.49 -20.45 -25.80
N ALA A 295 7.49 -21.16 -26.31
CA ALA A 295 8.43 -21.92 -25.48
C ALA A 295 9.22 -21.00 -24.54
N ASN A 296 9.62 -19.82 -25.02
CA ASN A 296 10.28 -18.80 -24.21
C ASN A 296 9.32 -18.25 -23.14
N ALA A 297 8.09 -17.90 -23.52
CA ALA A 297 7.09 -17.40 -22.60
C ALA A 297 6.75 -18.39 -21.48
N LEU A 298 6.64 -19.67 -21.83
CA LEU A 298 6.25 -20.75 -20.93
C LEU A 298 7.45 -21.46 -20.28
N LYS A 299 8.67 -20.93 -20.42
CA LYS A 299 9.91 -21.54 -19.90
C LYS A 299 9.84 -21.78 -18.39
N LEU A 300 9.17 -20.90 -17.65
CA LEU A 300 8.94 -21.03 -16.21
C LEU A 300 8.33 -22.38 -15.84
N PHE A 301 7.38 -22.88 -16.64
CA PHE A 301 6.66 -24.12 -16.39
C PHE A 301 7.47 -25.38 -16.73
N ASN A 302 8.74 -25.26 -17.13
CA ASN A 302 9.67 -26.39 -17.15
C ASN A 302 10.16 -26.76 -15.74
N ASP A 303 10.14 -25.82 -14.81
CA ASP A 303 10.57 -26.05 -13.44
C ASP A 303 9.53 -26.89 -12.68
N LYS A 304 9.98 -27.97 -12.04
CA LYS A 304 9.10 -28.88 -11.31
C LYS A 304 8.39 -28.20 -10.13
N LYS A 305 9.06 -27.27 -9.44
CA LYS A 305 8.47 -26.55 -8.30
C LYS A 305 7.36 -25.62 -8.78
N MET A 306 7.54 -24.97 -9.93
CA MET A 306 6.48 -24.18 -10.57
C MET A 306 5.29 -25.03 -11.02
N GLN A 307 5.54 -26.20 -11.61
CA GLN A 307 4.46 -27.12 -11.98
C GLN A 307 3.64 -27.55 -10.75
N VAL A 308 4.34 -27.85 -9.65
CA VAL A 308 3.69 -28.17 -8.37
C VAL A 308 2.88 -26.98 -7.88
N PHE A 309 3.43 -25.76 -7.90
CA PHE A 309 2.73 -24.57 -7.41
C PHE A 309 1.40 -24.30 -8.14
N VAL A 310 1.34 -24.55 -9.46
CA VAL A 310 0.15 -24.33 -10.29
C VAL A 310 -0.72 -25.57 -10.51
N GLU A 311 -0.48 -26.62 -9.74
CA GLU A 311 -1.19 -27.89 -9.86
C GLU A 311 -2.65 -27.78 -9.41
N THR A 312 -3.54 -28.44 -10.15
CA THR A 312 -4.94 -28.62 -9.78
C THR A 312 -5.10 -29.85 -8.88
N PRO A 313 -6.01 -29.84 -7.90
CA PRO A 313 -6.41 -31.07 -7.20
C PRO A 313 -6.83 -32.18 -8.18
N TYR A 314 -6.12 -33.30 -8.19
CA TYR A 314 -6.45 -34.50 -8.96
C TYR A 314 -6.61 -35.72 -8.05
N LYS A 315 -7.36 -36.72 -8.51
CA LYS A 315 -7.59 -37.96 -7.79
C LYS A 315 -6.35 -38.86 -7.87
N LYS A 316 -5.73 -39.15 -6.73
CA LYS A 316 -4.64 -40.11 -6.58
C LYS A 316 -5.10 -41.30 -5.73
N VAL A 317 -4.77 -42.51 -6.14
CA VAL A 317 -5.00 -43.72 -5.34
C VAL A 317 -3.81 -43.89 -4.40
N ASP A 318 -4.08 -44.01 -3.10
CA ASP A 318 -3.08 -44.27 -2.06
C ASP A 318 -2.60 -45.74 -2.11
N GLU A 319 -1.54 -46.07 -1.36
CA GLU A 319 -1.01 -47.46 -1.27
C GLU A 319 -2.08 -48.45 -0.80
N ASP A 320 -3.05 -47.99 0.00
CA ASP A 320 -4.19 -48.75 0.51
C ASP A 320 -5.42 -48.78 -0.44
N GLY A 321 -5.30 -48.23 -1.67
CA GLY A 321 -6.40 -48.21 -2.63
C GLY A 321 -7.43 -47.07 -2.45
N VAL A 322 -7.21 -46.17 -1.48
CA VAL A 322 -8.12 -45.03 -1.20
C VAL A 322 -7.87 -43.88 -2.17
N ILE A 323 -8.94 -43.36 -2.80
CA ILE A 323 -8.84 -42.20 -3.69
C ILE A 323 -8.82 -40.90 -2.86
N LYS A 324 -7.72 -40.15 -2.94
CA LYS A 324 -7.55 -38.83 -2.31
C LYS A 324 -7.31 -37.74 -3.36
N LEU A 325 -7.78 -36.53 -3.11
CA LEU A 325 -7.41 -35.37 -3.93
C LEU A 325 -6.05 -34.83 -3.50
N VAL A 326 -5.14 -34.70 -4.45
CA VAL A 326 -3.80 -34.14 -4.24
C VAL A 326 -3.56 -33.02 -5.25
N PRO A 327 -3.11 -31.83 -4.84
CA PRO A 327 -3.14 -31.35 -3.46
C PRO A 327 -4.57 -31.27 -2.93
N GLN A 328 -4.74 -31.39 -1.61
CA GLN A 328 -6.07 -31.24 -1.00
C GLN A 328 -6.60 -29.83 -1.26
N VAL A 329 -7.92 -29.69 -1.45
CA VAL A 329 -8.56 -28.42 -1.82
C VAL A 329 -8.25 -27.30 -0.82
N GLN A 330 -8.08 -27.62 0.47
CA GLN A 330 -7.69 -26.67 1.50
C GLN A 330 -6.32 -26.00 1.28
N PHE A 331 -5.44 -26.61 0.48
CA PHE A 331 -4.13 -26.04 0.13
C PHE A 331 -4.18 -25.23 -1.17
N LEU A 332 -5.34 -25.11 -1.81
CA LEU A 332 -5.54 -24.29 -3.00
C LEU A 332 -5.98 -22.88 -2.58
N PHE A 333 -5.11 -21.90 -2.83
CA PHE A 333 -5.42 -20.50 -2.59
C PHE A 333 -6.35 -19.96 -3.69
N HIS A 334 -7.41 -19.26 -3.25
CA HIS A 334 -8.29 -18.49 -4.10
C HIS A 334 -8.43 -17.06 -3.52
N PRO A 335 -8.17 -15.99 -4.30
CA PRO A 335 -8.15 -14.60 -3.78
C PRO A 335 -9.40 -14.17 -3.01
N LYS A 336 -10.57 -14.68 -3.39
CA LYS A 336 -11.85 -14.42 -2.73
C LYS A 336 -11.83 -14.65 -1.21
N ILE A 337 -10.98 -15.56 -0.70
CA ILE A 337 -10.85 -15.81 0.73
C ILE A 337 -10.52 -14.54 1.52
N LEU A 338 -9.79 -13.59 0.91
CA LEU A 338 -9.43 -12.30 1.51
C LEU A 338 -10.65 -11.40 1.80
N ARG A 339 -11.76 -11.62 1.09
CA ARG A 339 -13.04 -10.91 1.27
C ARG A 339 -13.98 -11.64 2.22
N ASP A 340 -13.83 -12.95 2.35
CA ASP A 340 -14.72 -13.81 3.13
C ASP A 340 -14.26 -13.95 4.59
N ILE A 341 -12.94 -14.03 4.82
CA ILE A 341 -12.34 -14.28 6.14
C ILE A 341 -11.14 -13.34 6.32
N PRO A 342 -10.99 -12.67 7.47
CA PRO A 342 -9.77 -11.91 7.80
C PRO A 342 -8.53 -12.79 7.61
N THR A 343 -7.75 -12.46 6.59
CA THR A 343 -6.63 -13.30 6.13
C THR A 343 -5.40 -12.42 5.93
N VAL A 344 -4.25 -12.88 6.43
CA VAL A 344 -2.95 -12.27 6.11
C VAL A 344 -2.21 -13.18 5.14
N LEU A 345 -2.01 -12.68 3.93
CA LEU A 345 -1.37 -13.38 2.83
C LEU A 345 0.07 -12.89 2.64
N PHE A 346 1.04 -13.75 2.92
CA PHE A 346 2.46 -13.50 2.69
C PHE A 346 2.89 -14.08 1.35
N ILE A 347 3.43 -13.26 0.46
CA ILE A 347 3.92 -13.65 -0.86
C ILE A 347 5.45 -13.64 -0.84
N CYS A 348 6.03 -14.83 -0.81
CA CYS A 348 7.45 -15.05 -0.61
C CYS A 348 8.12 -15.50 -1.91
N VAL A 349 8.59 -14.52 -2.69
CA VAL A 349 9.34 -14.75 -3.92
C VAL A 349 10.77 -14.23 -3.72
N PRO A 350 11.79 -15.12 -3.65
CA PRO A 350 13.17 -14.70 -3.45
C PRO A 350 13.61 -13.71 -4.53
N GLU A 351 14.26 -12.61 -4.14
CA GLU A 351 14.68 -11.53 -5.06
C GLU A 351 15.45 -12.04 -6.27
N ARG A 352 16.39 -12.98 -6.05
CA ARG A 352 17.19 -13.63 -7.11
C ARG A 352 16.37 -14.42 -8.13
N LYS A 353 15.11 -14.75 -7.82
CA LYS A 353 14.18 -15.48 -8.68
C LYS A 353 13.04 -14.61 -9.19
N SER A 354 12.98 -13.34 -8.81
CA SER A 354 11.89 -12.41 -9.17
C SER A 354 11.71 -12.31 -10.69
N GLN A 355 12.79 -12.09 -11.43
CA GLN A 355 12.77 -12.03 -12.90
C GLN A 355 12.25 -13.33 -13.51
N PHE A 356 12.67 -14.48 -12.98
CA PHE A 356 12.24 -15.79 -13.47
C PHE A 356 10.75 -16.05 -13.17
N ALA A 357 10.27 -15.69 -11.97
CA ALA A 357 8.88 -15.88 -11.53
C ALA A 357 7.89 -14.86 -12.13
N MET A 358 8.39 -13.75 -12.67
CA MET A 358 7.61 -12.64 -13.23
C MET A 358 6.42 -13.06 -14.11
N PRO A 359 6.52 -14.07 -15.01
CA PRO A 359 5.42 -14.45 -15.89
C PRO A 359 4.17 -14.96 -15.16
N LEU A 360 4.36 -15.65 -14.04
CA LEU A 360 3.25 -16.15 -13.23
C LEU A 360 2.85 -15.13 -12.16
N MET A 361 3.81 -14.42 -11.59
CA MET A 361 3.52 -13.46 -10.53
C MET A 361 2.76 -12.23 -11.04
N SER A 362 2.97 -11.81 -12.29
CA SER A 362 2.15 -10.74 -12.88
C SER A 362 0.67 -11.14 -12.99
N VAL A 363 0.40 -12.38 -13.41
CA VAL A 363 -0.94 -12.95 -13.44
C VAL A 363 -1.52 -13.03 -12.02
N PHE A 364 -0.73 -13.50 -11.06
CA PHE A 364 -1.12 -13.59 -9.66
C PHE A 364 -1.58 -12.24 -9.10
N TYR A 365 -0.77 -11.19 -9.24
CA TYR A 365 -1.15 -9.86 -8.76
C TYR A 365 -2.35 -9.31 -9.52
N SER A 366 -2.45 -9.52 -10.84
CA SER A 366 -3.62 -9.09 -11.62
C SER A 366 -4.91 -9.73 -11.08
N GLN A 367 -4.92 -11.05 -10.90
CA GLN A 367 -6.08 -11.75 -10.35
C GLN A 367 -6.36 -11.37 -8.90
N LEU A 368 -5.33 -11.21 -8.08
CA LEU A 368 -5.47 -10.78 -6.70
C LEU A 368 -6.19 -9.42 -6.61
N LEU A 369 -5.72 -8.43 -7.36
CA LEU A 369 -6.30 -7.08 -7.33
C LEU A 369 -7.73 -7.10 -7.90
N ASN A 370 -7.97 -7.75 -9.04
CA ASN A 370 -9.29 -7.83 -9.68
C ASN A 370 -10.36 -8.53 -8.83
N LYS A 371 -9.97 -9.46 -7.94
CA LYS A 371 -10.93 -10.17 -7.06
C LYS A 371 -11.09 -9.51 -5.69
N CYS A 372 -10.22 -8.56 -5.33
CA CYS A 372 -10.24 -7.91 -4.01
C CYS A 372 -10.70 -6.45 -4.06
N MET A 373 -10.43 -5.74 -5.15
CA MET A 373 -10.93 -4.40 -5.48
C MET A 373 -12.14 -4.53 -6.39
#